data_AF-A0A946XTH4-F1
#
_entry.id   AF-A0A946XTH4-F1
#
_cell.length_a   1.000
_cell.length_b   1.000
_cell.length_c   1.000
_cell.angle_alpha   90.00
_cell.angle_beta   90.00
_cell.angle_gamma   90.00
#
_symmetry.space_group_name_H-M   'P 1'
#
loop_
_entity.id
_entity.type
_entity.pdbx_description
1 polymer ?
#
loop_
_entity_poly.entity_id
_entity_poly.type
_entity_poly.pdbx_seq_one_letter_code
_entity_poly.pdbx_strand_id
1 'polypeptide(L)'
;MQDKLAGFLYKNIISFLVIIFVTFINGQAFISGNIIWLPIGAVSLCYLLFGFNVFIAVFLAITFSSLWFHDSSFIGINLIHLVGTFSPLLAIASMKFFKLSNFFEGGKLVFQHLLFLAILTALYNTLMKFFVYSYLSSGKPDDLPINAINFITNYLIGDVLGCLAILFFAALVVVPGIRFFAPKLVPSKFKAK
;
A
#
# COMPACT_ATOMS: atom_id res chain seq x y z
N MET A 1 18.48 5.51 24.26
CA MET A 1 18.01 6.46 23.22
C MET A 1 18.46 6.04 21.83
N GLN A 2 19.74 5.67 21.65
CA GLN A 2 20.27 5.11 20.40
C GLN A 2 19.46 3.91 19.85
N ASP A 3 19.06 2.96 20.69
CA ASP A 3 18.30 1.78 20.22
C ASP A 3 16.91 2.12 19.66
N LYS A 4 16.26 3.17 20.20
CA LYS A 4 14.97 3.65 19.69
C LYS A 4 15.13 4.33 18.34
N LEU A 5 16.19 5.13 18.17
CA LEU A 5 16.51 5.78 16.90
C LEU A 5 16.89 4.74 15.83
N ALA A 6 17.77 3.80 16.16
CA ALA A 6 18.16 2.72 15.26
C ALA A 6 16.95 1.88 14.82
N GLY A 7 16.08 1.51 15.76
CA GLY A 7 14.83 0.80 15.46
C GLY A 7 13.86 1.60 14.60
N PHE A 8 13.77 2.92 14.78
CA PHE A 8 12.96 3.79 13.93
C PHE A 8 13.51 3.87 12.50
N LEU A 9 14.82 4.08 12.35
CA LEU A 9 15.49 4.14 11.05
C LEU A 9 15.36 2.81 10.30
N TYR A 10 15.56 1.69 10.98
CA TYR A 10 15.41 0.36 10.39
C TYR A 10 14.03 0.13 9.77
N LYS A 11 12.95 0.48 10.48
CA LYS A 11 11.57 0.36 9.98
C LYS A 11 11.32 1.24 8.75
N ASN A 12 11.87 2.45 8.76
CA ASN A 12 11.74 3.40 7.64
C ASN A 12 12.52 2.91 6.41
N ILE A 13 13.77 2.48 6.58
CA ILE A 13 14.60 1.94 5.51
C ILE A 13 13.94 0.71 4.87
N ILE A 14 13.46 -0.24 5.69
CA ILE A 14 12.76 -1.42 5.17
C ILE A 14 11.52 -1.03 4.38
N SER A 15 10.69 -0.14 4.93
CA SER A 15 9.45 0.27 4.25
C SER A 15 9.77 0.93 2.91
N PHE A 16 10.79 1.78 2.88
CA PHE A 16 11.26 2.45 1.67
C PHE A 16 11.70 1.44 0.61
N LEU A 17 12.57 0.48 0.99
CA LEU A 17 13.09 -0.54 0.08
C LEU A 17 12.00 -1.49 -0.43
N VAL A 18 11.09 -1.94 0.44
CA VAL A 18 9.97 -2.82 0.06
C VAL A 18 9.07 -2.15 -0.97
N ILE A 19 8.71 -0.89 -0.75
CA ILE A 19 7.81 -0.16 -1.66
C ILE A 19 8.49 0.07 -3.01
N ILE A 20 9.76 0.48 -3.05
CA ILE A 20 10.51 0.64 -4.29
C ILE A 20 10.63 -0.69 -5.04
N PHE A 21 11.01 -1.76 -4.34
CA PHE A 21 11.17 -3.08 -4.96
C PHE A 21 9.85 -3.58 -5.56
N VAL A 22 8.75 -3.48 -4.81
CA VAL A 22 7.43 -3.90 -5.33
C VAL A 22 7.00 -3.02 -6.51
N THR A 23 7.27 -1.72 -6.47
CA THR A 23 6.94 -0.82 -7.59
C THR A 23 7.77 -1.12 -8.84
N PHE A 24 9.05 -1.43 -8.65
CA PHE A 24 9.92 -1.90 -9.73
C PHE A 24 9.37 -3.17 -10.40
N ILE A 25 8.99 -4.18 -9.60
CA ILE A 25 8.41 -5.43 -10.12
C ILE A 25 7.06 -5.19 -10.82
N ASN A 26 6.27 -4.24 -10.33
CA ASN A 26 4.98 -3.90 -10.94
C ASN A 26 5.13 -3.22 -12.31
N GLY A 27 6.15 -2.37 -12.47
CA GLY A 27 6.37 -1.60 -13.70
C GLY A 27 5.50 -0.34 -13.81
N GLN A 28 5.39 0.19 -15.03
CA GLN A 28 4.80 1.50 -15.35
C GLN A 28 3.36 1.68 -14.82
N ALA A 29 3.06 2.87 -14.29
CA ALA A 29 1.70 3.29 -13.94
C ALA A 29 0.97 3.93 -15.13
N PHE A 30 -0.32 3.63 -15.27
CA PHE A 30 -1.18 4.26 -16.29
C PHE A 30 -2.30 5.08 -15.66
N ILE A 31 -2.63 6.23 -16.28
CA ILE A 31 -3.73 7.11 -15.83
C ILE A 31 -5.09 6.43 -15.94
N SER A 32 -5.23 5.43 -16.81
CA SER A 32 -6.43 4.59 -16.91
C SER A 32 -6.47 3.47 -15.86
N GLY A 33 -5.47 3.38 -14.97
CA GLY A 33 -5.28 2.26 -14.06
C GLY A 33 -4.51 1.09 -14.68
N ASN A 34 -4.00 0.21 -13.81
CA ASN A 34 -3.28 -1.01 -14.16
C ASN A 34 -4.17 -2.23 -13.86
N ILE A 35 -3.98 -3.34 -14.59
CA ILE A 35 -4.70 -4.61 -14.31
C ILE A 35 -4.39 -5.12 -12.89
N ILE A 36 -3.15 -4.93 -12.44
CA ILE A 36 -2.70 -5.20 -11.07
C ILE A 36 -1.84 -4.03 -10.62
N TRP A 37 -2.10 -3.53 -9.42
CA TRP A 37 -1.31 -2.46 -8.80
C TRP A 37 -0.77 -2.90 -7.43
N LEU A 38 0.36 -3.61 -7.45
CA LEU A 38 1.04 -4.14 -6.26
C LEU A 38 1.47 -3.07 -5.24
N PRO A 39 1.91 -1.85 -5.62
CA PRO A 39 2.48 -0.89 -4.66
C PRO A 39 1.56 -0.53 -3.50
N ILE A 40 0.24 -0.40 -3.73
CA ILE A 40 -0.70 -0.06 -2.65
C ILE A 40 -0.81 -1.17 -1.59
N GLY A 41 -0.61 -2.42 -2.00
CA GLY A 41 -0.49 -3.56 -1.11
C GLY A 41 0.78 -3.51 -0.27
N ALA A 42 1.91 -3.13 -0.86
CA ALA A 42 3.17 -2.96 -0.15
C ALA A 42 3.08 -1.86 0.92
N VAL A 43 2.46 -0.73 0.56
CA VAL A 43 2.20 0.36 1.52
C VAL A 43 1.31 -0.12 2.66
N SER A 44 0.21 -0.83 2.36
CA SER A 44 -0.68 -1.40 3.37
C SER A 44 0.07 -2.33 4.32
N LEU A 45 0.91 -3.22 3.79
CA LEU A 45 1.75 -4.13 4.57
C LEU A 45 2.71 -3.36 5.49
N CYS A 46 3.41 -2.34 4.98
CA CYS A 46 4.31 -1.52 5.79
C CYS A 46 3.58 -0.83 6.95
N TYR A 47 2.38 -0.30 6.73
CA TYR A 47 1.58 0.29 7.80
C TYR A 47 1.05 -0.74 8.81
N LEU A 48 0.69 -1.95 8.36
CA LEU A 48 0.33 -3.03 9.27
C LEU A 48 1.50 -3.44 10.17
N LEU A 49 2.72 -3.46 9.62
CA LEU A 49 3.92 -3.89 10.35
C LEU A 49 4.46 -2.81 11.29
N PHE A 50 4.48 -1.55 10.85
CA PHE A 50 5.23 -0.49 11.52
C PHE A 50 4.38 0.68 12.01
N GLY A 51 3.09 0.70 11.67
CA GLY A 51 2.16 1.77 12.00
C GLY A 51 2.56 3.09 11.33
N PHE A 52 2.08 4.21 11.89
CA PHE A 52 2.31 5.55 11.33
C PHE A 52 3.79 5.99 11.31
N ASN A 53 4.68 5.30 12.03
CA ASN A 53 6.11 5.65 12.15
C ASN A 53 6.87 5.67 10.81
N VAL A 54 6.33 5.02 9.78
CA VAL A 54 6.96 4.91 8.45
C VAL A 54 6.30 5.83 7.42
N PHE A 55 5.42 6.73 7.83
CA PHE A 55 4.69 7.64 6.94
C PHE A 55 5.61 8.40 5.98
N ILE A 56 6.69 8.99 6.52
CA ILE A 56 7.65 9.76 5.71
C ILE A 56 8.36 8.86 4.70
N ALA A 57 8.82 7.67 5.13
CA ALA A 57 9.46 6.71 4.23
C ALA A 57 8.51 6.22 3.12
N VAL A 58 7.23 5.99 3.45
CA VAL A 58 6.20 5.60 2.47
C VAL A 58 6.04 6.69 1.41
N PHE A 59 5.84 7.94 1.83
CA PHE A 59 5.69 9.06 0.91
C PHE A 59 6.91 9.20 0.00
N LEU A 60 8.12 9.21 0.59
CA LEU A 60 9.37 9.30 -0.15
C LEU A 60 9.56 8.13 -1.12
N ALA A 61 9.20 6.91 -0.73
CA ALA A 61 9.33 5.74 -1.59
C ALA A 61 8.38 5.80 -2.79
N ILE A 62 7.14 6.26 -2.59
CA ILE A 62 6.18 6.46 -3.69
C ILE A 62 6.70 7.55 -4.64
N THR A 63 7.16 8.69 -4.10
CA THR A 63 7.71 9.78 -4.91
C THR A 63 8.95 9.33 -5.68
N PHE A 64 9.88 8.62 -5.04
CA PHE A 64 11.09 8.14 -5.68
C PHE A 64 10.79 7.11 -6.76
N SER A 65 9.88 6.16 -6.48
CA SER A 65 9.43 5.18 -7.47
C SER A 65 8.78 5.86 -8.67
N SER A 66 8.03 6.94 -8.44
CA SER A 66 7.41 7.72 -9.49
C SER A 66 8.41 8.44 -10.39
N LEU A 67 9.58 8.84 -9.88
CA LEU A 67 10.64 9.45 -10.68
C LEU A 67 11.42 8.43 -11.49
N TRP A 68 11.54 7.21 -10.99
CA TRP A 68 12.39 6.17 -11.59
C TRP A 68 11.66 5.25 -12.55
N PHE A 69 10.39 4.93 -12.25
CA PHE A 69 9.66 3.87 -12.94
C PHE A 69 8.41 4.36 -13.65
N HIS A 70 8.05 5.64 -13.52
CA HIS A 70 6.82 6.19 -14.08
C HIS A 70 7.10 7.48 -14.83
N ASP A 71 6.15 7.87 -15.68
CA ASP A 71 6.20 9.18 -16.33
C ASP A 71 5.86 10.27 -15.30
N SER A 72 6.86 11.05 -14.92
CA SER A 72 6.74 12.15 -13.95
C SER A 72 6.35 13.48 -14.59
N SER A 73 5.96 13.51 -15.87
CA SER A 73 5.56 14.74 -16.57
C SER A 73 4.22 15.32 -16.08
N PHE A 74 3.45 14.56 -15.29
CA PHE A 74 2.15 14.98 -14.79
C PHE A 74 2.27 16.05 -13.69
N ILE A 75 1.79 17.26 -13.96
CA ILE A 75 1.75 18.37 -13.00
C ILE A 75 0.80 18.03 -11.84
N GLY A 76 1.27 18.19 -10.60
CA GLY A 76 0.48 17.89 -9.39
C GLY A 76 0.60 16.46 -8.87
N ILE A 77 1.54 15.67 -9.41
CA ILE A 77 1.76 14.26 -9.04
C ILE A 77 2.00 14.03 -7.53
N ASN A 78 2.51 15.04 -6.81
CA ASN A 78 2.69 14.97 -5.35
C ASN A 78 1.38 14.76 -4.60
N LEU A 79 0.25 15.31 -5.09
CA LEU A 79 -1.07 15.05 -4.50
C LEU A 79 -1.48 13.59 -4.70
N ILE A 80 -1.18 13.00 -5.85
CA ILE A 80 -1.41 11.57 -6.11
C ILE A 80 -0.54 10.70 -5.20
N HIS A 81 0.71 11.11 -4.92
CA HIS A 81 1.58 10.41 -3.98
C HIS A 81 1.04 10.48 -2.54
N LEU A 82 0.48 11.63 -2.14
CA LEU A 82 -0.21 11.76 -0.85
C LEU A 82 -1.43 10.85 -0.77
N VAL A 83 -2.24 10.75 -1.83
CA VAL A 83 -3.36 9.81 -1.87
C VAL A 83 -2.89 8.37 -1.66
N GLY A 84 -1.82 7.94 -2.35
CA GLY A 84 -1.24 6.61 -2.17
C GLY A 84 -0.70 6.37 -0.76
N THR A 85 -0.23 7.42 -0.09
CA THR A 85 0.27 7.39 1.29
C THR A 85 -0.88 7.28 2.30
N PHE A 86 -1.95 8.07 2.12
CA PHE A 86 -3.04 8.16 3.10
C PHE A 86 -4.11 7.09 2.94
N SER A 87 -4.36 6.58 1.74
CA SER A 87 -5.48 5.64 1.50
C SER A 87 -5.41 4.38 2.36
N PRO A 88 -4.24 3.71 2.51
CA PRO A 88 -4.13 2.55 3.40
C PRO A 88 -4.29 2.92 4.88
N LEU A 89 -3.83 4.10 5.30
CA LEU A 89 -4.02 4.58 6.67
C LEU A 89 -5.50 4.83 6.98
N LEU A 90 -6.23 5.44 6.05
CA LEU A 90 -7.66 5.65 6.18
C LEU A 90 -8.42 4.32 6.25
N ALA A 91 -8.03 3.34 5.44
CA ALA A 91 -8.59 1.99 5.51
C ALA A 91 -8.35 1.33 6.88
N ILE A 92 -7.12 1.40 7.40
CA ILE A 92 -6.79 0.87 8.74
C ILE A 92 -7.57 1.62 9.84
N ALA A 93 -7.72 2.94 9.72
CA ALA A 93 -8.46 3.75 10.69
C ALA A 93 -9.96 3.38 10.68
N SER A 94 -10.57 3.27 9.50
CA SER A 94 -11.96 2.83 9.33
C SER A 94 -12.18 1.42 9.89
N MET A 95 -11.27 0.49 9.62
CA MET A 95 -11.31 -0.87 10.19
C MET A 95 -11.35 -0.86 11.73
N LYS A 96 -10.53 -0.01 12.35
CA LYS A 96 -10.52 0.17 13.80
C LYS A 96 -11.79 0.84 14.31
N PHE A 97 -12.26 1.88 13.63
CA PHE A 97 -13.45 2.65 14.03
C PHE A 97 -14.71 1.78 14.03
N PHE A 98 -14.93 1.01 12.97
CA PHE A 98 -16.07 0.09 12.86
C PHE A 98 -15.88 -1.22 13.64
N LYS A 99 -14.77 -1.37 14.36
CA LYS A 99 -14.39 -2.60 15.08
C LYS A 99 -14.41 -3.85 14.19
N LEU A 100 -14.07 -3.67 12.91
CA LEU A 100 -14.07 -4.73 11.91
C LEU A 100 -12.81 -5.60 11.94
N SER A 101 -11.96 -5.49 12.98
CA SER A 101 -10.69 -6.24 13.01
C SER A 101 -10.13 -6.53 14.39
N ASN A 102 -9.81 -7.81 14.62
CA ASN A 102 -8.57 -8.25 15.25
C ASN A 102 -7.71 -8.92 14.14
N PHE A 103 -6.84 -8.17 13.45
CA PHE A 103 -6.05 -8.73 12.33
C PHE A 103 -5.26 -10.00 12.71
N PHE A 104 -4.91 -10.12 13.99
CA PHE A 104 -4.30 -11.29 14.60
C PHE A 104 -5.10 -11.68 15.83
N GLU A 105 -5.72 -12.86 15.80
CA GLU A 105 -6.46 -13.42 16.93
C GLU A 105 -5.81 -14.75 17.32
N GLY A 106 -5.31 -14.86 18.56
CA GLY A 106 -4.56 -16.03 19.02
C GLY A 106 -3.28 -16.33 18.21
N GLY A 107 -2.67 -15.34 17.57
CA GLY A 107 -1.48 -15.51 16.71
C GLY A 107 -1.76 -16.12 15.33
N LYS A 108 -3.03 -16.30 14.99
CA LYS A 108 -3.49 -16.65 13.63
C LYS A 108 -3.96 -15.39 12.91
N LEU A 109 -3.59 -15.28 11.64
CA LEU A 109 -4.02 -14.19 10.78
C LEU A 109 -5.45 -14.47 10.31
N VAL A 110 -6.33 -13.48 10.42
CA VAL A 110 -7.73 -13.59 10.00
C VAL A 110 -7.87 -13.08 8.57
N PHE A 111 -7.96 -14.00 7.61
CA PHE A 111 -7.99 -13.69 6.18
C PHE A 111 -9.13 -12.74 5.79
N GLN A 112 -10.29 -12.83 6.45
CA GLN A 112 -11.42 -11.93 6.18
C GLN A 112 -11.05 -10.45 6.44
N HIS A 113 -10.25 -10.18 7.48
CA HIS A 113 -9.84 -8.81 7.79
C HIS A 113 -8.82 -8.26 6.78
N LEU A 114 -7.94 -9.11 6.24
CA LEU A 114 -7.05 -8.70 5.15
C LEU A 114 -7.82 -8.43 3.86
N LEU A 115 -8.80 -9.28 3.53
CA LEU A 115 -9.65 -9.09 2.35
C LEU A 115 -10.39 -7.76 2.43
N PHE A 116 -11.03 -7.49 3.57
CA PHE A 116 -11.77 -6.24 3.75
C PHE A 116 -10.84 -5.02 3.75
N LEU A 117 -9.66 -5.12 4.39
CA LEU A 117 -8.66 -4.06 4.32
C LEU A 117 -8.23 -3.78 2.88
N ALA A 118 -7.99 -4.81 2.08
CA ALA A 118 -7.58 -4.65 0.69
C ALA A 118 -8.66 -3.92 -0.13
N ILE A 119 -9.92 -4.33 0.02
CA ILE A 119 -11.07 -3.70 -0.63
C ILE A 119 -11.18 -2.23 -0.21
N LEU A 120 -11.10 -1.95 1.10
CA LEU A 120 -11.27 -0.60 1.61
C LEU A 120 -10.11 0.33 1.22
N THR A 121 -8.88 -0.17 1.26
CA THR A 121 -7.71 0.56 0.76
C THR A 121 -7.87 0.90 -0.72
N ALA A 122 -8.27 -0.08 -1.55
CA ALA A 122 -8.47 0.11 -2.98
C ALA A 122 -9.58 1.12 -3.27
N LEU A 123 -10.70 1.04 -2.55
CA LEU A 123 -11.81 1.97 -2.66
C LEU A 123 -11.36 3.40 -2.34
N TYR A 124 -10.69 3.61 -1.21
CA TYR A 124 -10.19 4.93 -0.83
C TYR A 124 -9.17 5.48 -1.83
N ASN A 125 -8.22 4.65 -2.26
CA ASN A 125 -7.20 5.04 -3.23
C ASN A 125 -7.81 5.43 -4.57
N THR A 126 -8.74 4.62 -5.08
CA THR A 126 -9.43 4.86 -6.35
C THR A 126 -10.25 6.13 -6.32
N LEU A 127 -11.10 6.30 -5.30
CA LEU A 127 -11.98 7.47 -5.20
C LEU A 127 -11.17 8.76 -5.01
N MET A 128 -10.18 8.75 -4.13
CA MET A 128 -9.34 9.95 -3.91
C MET A 128 -8.51 10.28 -5.15
N LYS A 129 -7.92 9.30 -5.84
CA LYS A 129 -7.22 9.53 -7.10
C LYS A 129 -8.16 10.08 -8.16
N PHE A 130 -9.37 9.54 -8.30
CA PHE A 130 -10.36 10.04 -9.24
C PHE A 130 -10.63 11.54 -9.03
N PHE A 131 -10.86 11.95 -7.77
CA PHE A 131 -11.08 13.37 -7.47
C PHE A 131 -9.84 14.23 -7.72
N VAL A 132 -8.64 13.77 -7.35
CA VAL A 132 -7.40 14.52 -7.60
C VAL A 132 -7.14 14.65 -9.11
N TYR A 133 -7.26 13.59 -9.89
CA TYR A 133 -7.09 13.66 -11.34
C TYR A 133 -8.15 14.55 -11.98
N SER A 134 -9.41 14.46 -11.55
CA SER A 134 -10.49 15.32 -12.06
C SER A 134 -10.23 16.79 -11.76
N TYR A 135 -9.79 17.11 -10.55
CA TYR A 135 -9.42 18.46 -10.15
C TYR A 135 -8.25 19.01 -10.96
N LEU A 136 -7.19 18.22 -11.15
CA LEU A 136 -6.01 18.62 -11.92
C LEU A 136 -6.29 18.77 -13.42
N SER A 137 -7.26 18.02 -13.96
CA SER A 137 -7.65 18.08 -15.38
C SER A 137 -8.64 19.22 -15.67
N SER A 138 -9.42 19.66 -14.68
CA SER A 138 -10.46 20.70 -14.84
C SER A 138 -9.93 22.08 -15.28
N GLY A 139 -8.61 22.29 -15.30
CA GLY A 139 -7.97 23.54 -15.73
C GLY A 139 -7.27 23.48 -17.08
N LYS A 140 -7.34 22.36 -17.81
CA LYS A 140 -6.61 22.14 -19.07
C LYS A 140 -7.56 21.71 -20.20
N PRO A 141 -7.78 22.57 -21.22
CA PRO A 141 -8.73 22.29 -22.28
C PRO A 141 -8.41 21.07 -23.15
N ASP A 142 -7.13 20.67 -23.23
CA ASP A 142 -6.64 19.62 -24.15
C ASP A 142 -6.43 18.25 -23.46
N ASP A 143 -6.65 18.15 -22.15
CA ASP A 143 -6.53 16.87 -21.44
C ASP A 143 -7.80 16.03 -21.66
N LEU A 144 -7.62 14.79 -22.14
CA LEU A 144 -8.70 13.84 -22.39
C LEU A 144 -9.66 13.75 -21.17
N PRO A 145 -10.97 13.96 -21.34
CA PRO A 145 -11.91 13.92 -20.23
C PRO A 145 -11.85 12.54 -19.54
N ILE A 146 -11.66 12.55 -18.22
CA ILE A 146 -11.58 11.32 -17.43
C ILE A 146 -12.95 10.63 -17.49
N ASN A 147 -13.03 9.50 -18.19
CA ASN A 147 -14.20 8.64 -18.12
C ASN A 147 -14.25 7.98 -16.74
N ALA A 148 -15.17 8.45 -15.90
CA ALA A 148 -15.31 8.01 -14.51
C ALA A 148 -15.55 6.49 -14.40
N ILE A 149 -16.35 5.91 -15.29
CA ILE A 149 -16.66 4.46 -15.27
C ILE A 149 -15.40 3.66 -15.54
N ASN A 150 -14.66 4.01 -16.60
CA ASN A 150 -13.42 3.31 -16.95
C ASN A 150 -12.35 3.49 -15.88
N PHE A 151 -12.20 4.71 -15.36
CA PHE A 151 -11.24 5.03 -14.31
C PHE A 151 -11.50 4.20 -13.05
N ILE A 152 -12.71 4.29 -12.51
CA ILE A 152 -13.07 3.58 -11.27
C ILE A 152 -12.95 2.08 -11.45
N THR A 153 -13.43 1.53 -12.57
CA THR A 153 -13.37 0.08 -12.83
C THR A 153 -11.93 -0.43 -12.83
N ASN A 154 -11.06 0.21 -13.62
CA ASN A 154 -9.70 -0.25 -13.78
C ASN A 154 -8.85 -0.04 -12.52
N TYR A 155 -8.95 1.13 -11.87
CA TYR A 155 -8.20 1.39 -10.63
C TYR A 155 -8.67 0.49 -9.49
N LEU A 156 -9.99 0.34 -9.31
CA LEU A 156 -10.51 -0.45 -8.20
C LEU A 156 -10.11 -1.92 -8.33
N ILE A 157 -10.27 -2.50 -9.53
CA ILE A 157 -9.88 -3.90 -9.77
C ILE A 157 -8.37 -4.06 -9.58
N GLY A 158 -7.58 -3.17 -10.19
CA GLY A 158 -6.11 -3.22 -10.09
C GLY A 158 -5.60 -3.10 -8.66
N ASP A 159 -6.13 -2.15 -7.90
CA ASP A 159 -5.76 -1.91 -6.51
C ASP A 159 -6.20 -3.07 -5.61
N VAL A 160 -7.41 -3.63 -5.80
CA VAL A 160 -7.87 -4.79 -5.03
C VAL A 160 -6.96 -5.99 -5.28
N LEU A 161 -6.74 -6.34 -6.55
CA LEU A 161 -5.91 -7.49 -6.92
C LEU A 161 -4.48 -7.33 -6.44
N GLY A 162 -3.89 -6.13 -6.63
CA GLY A 162 -2.53 -5.85 -6.20
C GLY A 162 -2.36 -5.85 -4.68
N CYS A 163 -3.34 -5.29 -3.96
CA CYS A 163 -3.33 -5.29 -2.50
C CYS A 163 -3.45 -6.71 -1.94
N LEU A 164 -4.39 -7.51 -2.46
CA LEU A 164 -4.55 -8.91 -2.07
C LEU A 164 -3.30 -9.73 -2.39
N ALA A 165 -2.71 -9.56 -3.58
CA ALA A 165 -1.52 -10.28 -3.99
C ALA A 165 -0.38 -10.09 -2.97
N ILE A 166 -0.08 -8.84 -2.57
CA ILE A 166 0.98 -8.57 -1.60
C ILE A 166 0.61 -9.07 -0.20
N LEU A 167 -0.60 -8.79 0.28
CA LEU A 167 -1.00 -9.16 1.64
C LEU A 167 -1.05 -10.69 1.81
N PHE A 168 -1.58 -11.41 0.83
CA PHE A 168 -1.62 -12.87 0.87
C PHE A 168 -0.25 -13.49 0.62
N PHE A 169 0.57 -12.94 -0.27
CA PHE A 169 1.95 -13.41 -0.42
C PHE A 169 2.74 -13.27 0.89
N ALA A 170 2.60 -12.14 1.59
CA ALA A 170 3.21 -11.96 2.89
C ALA A 170 2.71 -12.99 3.92
N ALA A 171 1.40 -13.22 3.98
CA ALA A 171 0.79 -14.14 4.94
C ALA A 171 1.07 -15.63 4.66
N LEU A 172 1.07 -16.03 3.39
CA LEU A 172 1.13 -17.44 2.95
C LEU A 172 2.51 -17.92 2.55
N VAL A 173 3.41 -17.01 2.12
CA VAL A 173 4.74 -17.37 1.64
C VAL A 173 5.81 -16.83 2.59
N VAL A 174 5.80 -15.53 2.86
CA VAL A 174 6.87 -14.90 3.66
C VAL A 174 6.84 -15.37 5.10
N VAL A 175 5.67 -15.31 5.77
CA VAL A 175 5.56 -15.71 7.18
C VAL A 175 5.91 -17.20 7.38
N PRO A 176 5.36 -18.16 6.62
CA PRO A 176 5.77 -19.56 6.72
C PRO A 176 7.23 -19.80 6.34
N GLY A 177 7.75 -19.10 5.33
CA GLY A 177 9.15 -19.17 4.92
C GLY A 177 10.10 -18.76 6.05
N ILE A 178 9.82 -17.64 6.74
CA ILE A 178 10.61 -17.20 7.90
C ILE A 178 10.53 -18.25 9.02
N ARG A 179 9.36 -18.83 9.28
CA ARG A 179 9.20 -19.87 10.31
C ARG A 179 10.02 -21.12 9.99
N PHE A 180 10.12 -21.49 8.73
CA PHE A 180 10.87 -22.67 8.28
C PHE A 180 12.38 -22.42 8.25
N PHE A 181 12.84 -21.37 7.57
CA PHE A 181 14.26 -21.12 7.32
C PHE A 181 14.96 -20.33 8.44
N ALA A 182 14.23 -19.51 9.20
CA ALA A 182 14.79 -18.66 10.24
C ALA A 182 13.94 -18.67 11.53
N PRO A 183 13.68 -19.85 12.14
CA PRO A 183 12.81 -19.98 13.31
C PRO A 183 13.28 -19.17 14.53
N LYS A 184 14.57 -18.82 14.60
CA LYS A 184 15.15 -17.97 15.64
C LYS A 184 14.67 -16.51 15.58
N LEU A 185 14.20 -16.05 14.42
CA LEU A 185 13.67 -14.70 14.21
C LEU A 185 12.18 -14.59 14.55
N VAL A 186 11.49 -15.72 14.73
CA VAL A 186 10.08 -15.74 15.12
C VAL A 186 9.97 -15.37 16.60
N PRO A 187 9.21 -14.31 16.96
CA PRO A 187 9.01 -13.94 18.37
C PRO A 187 8.50 -15.13 19.17
N SER A 188 9.03 -15.33 20.39
CA SER A 188 8.73 -16.50 21.25
C SER A 188 7.23 -16.72 21.48
N LYS A 189 6.44 -15.64 21.50
CA LYS A 189 4.97 -15.65 21.62
C LYS A 189 4.22 -16.28 20.43
N PHE A 190 4.91 -16.55 19.31
CA PHE A 190 4.34 -17.15 18.10
C PHE A 190 5.03 -18.46 17.69
N LYS A 191 5.92 -19.00 18.52
CA LYS A 191 6.42 -20.36 18.32
C LYS A 191 5.25 -21.32 18.52
N ALA A 192 4.99 -22.18 17.54
CA ALA A 192 4.09 -23.30 17.73
C ALA A 192 4.63 -24.13 18.91
N LYS A 193 3.77 -24.42 19.88
CA LYS A 193 4.06 -25.37 20.95
C LYS A 193 4.20 -26.76 20.35
#